data_AF-A0A2N0WSL2-F1
#
_entry.id   AF-A0A2N0WSL2-F1
#
_cell.length_a   1.000
_cell.length_b   1.000
_cell.length_c   1.000
_cell.angle_alpha   90.00
_cell.angle_beta   90.00
_cell.angle_gamma   90.00
#
_symmetry.space_group_name_H-M   'P 1'
#
loop_
_entity.id
_entity.type
_entity.pdbx_description
1 polymer ?
#
loop_
_entity_poly.entity_id
_entity_poly.type
_entity_poly.pdbx_seq_one_letter_code
_entity_poly.pdbx_strand_id
1 'polypeptide(L)'
;MLQPQSIELATDKVILKPLTQAHLDQFYRAGRCPSLWQWVKPNPCQSINDAAAWLDIALTKVASGEQVAFVIIDRFSGQLVGSTRLCSIDLENKGIEIGFTFIVPDFQRSHINTHAKYLLLNYAFETLGAIRVQFKTHQHNQKSRNAISRLGAQFEGVLRQQRLFENGETRDTALYSIIDKEWAEVKKGLESCMLAKATGQARSTKVGLELTPKQASLIENYPLAHLMVASSDNLLAQVIHIPLIYDRNSHRLIGHLARDNKLVWLLENCPTVTFIFHGADTYISPTKHPEQRVPTWDYRMLQGEGLFRFLSAGKESLQSLIQQVDFLEQQSWHIEQLPKQAIDQKLDFIRCFEISLAKVELVEKLSINTTLEHRHSIAKRLIAEGKKELASWYQT
;
A
#
# COMPACT_ATOMS: atom_id res chain seq x y z
N MET A 1 -17.51 19.14 21.34
CA MET A 1 -16.14 19.35 20.87
C MET A 1 -15.76 20.78 21.23
N LEU A 2 -14.51 21.04 21.63
CA LEU A 2 -14.06 22.42 21.83
C LEU A 2 -13.97 23.15 20.49
N GLN A 3 -14.13 24.48 20.51
CA GLN A 3 -13.89 25.30 19.32
C GLN A 3 -12.40 25.20 18.94
N PRO A 4 -12.08 24.81 17.69
CA PRO A 4 -10.69 24.80 17.23
C PRO A 4 -10.09 26.21 17.26
N GLN A 5 -8.86 26.34 17.74
CA GLN A 5 -8.13 27.60 17.83
C GLN A 5 -6.88 27.59 16.93
N SER A 6 -6.51 28.76 16.45
CA SER A 6 -5.28 29.01 15.70
C SER A 6 -4.05 29.05 16.62
N ILE A 7 -3.65 27.88 17.12
CA ILE A 7 -2.47 27.71 18.00
C ILE A 7 -1.30 27.05 17.25
N GLU A 8 -0.06 27.37 17.61
CA GLU A 8 1.11 26.68 17.05
C GLU A 8 1.15 25.23 17.56
N LEU A 9 1.34 24.27 16.64
CA LEU A 9 1.53 22.86 16.95
C LEU A 9 2.90 22.42 16.43
N ALA A 10 3.66 21.64 17.20
CA ALA A 10 5.02 21.27 16.81
C ALA A 10 5.42 19.86 17.25
N THR A 11 6.25 19.22 16.42
CA THR A 11 7.12 18.10 16.83
C THR A 11 8.58 18.57 16.79
N ASP A 12 9.52 17.65 17.00
CA ASP A 12 10.96 17.82 16.79
C ASP A 12 11.35 18.22 15.34
N LYS A 13 10.56 17.81 14.33
CA LYS A 13 10.85 18.03 12.89
C LYS A 13 9.94 19.01 12.16
N VAL A 14 8.70 19.21 12.61
CA VAL A 14 7.72 20.05 11.89
C VAL A 14 7.04 21.03 12.84
N ILE A 15 6.77 22.25 12.36
CA ILE A 15 5.91 23.23 13.02
C ILE A 15 4.73 23.53 12.11
N LEU A 16 3.52 23.49 12.66
CA LEU A 16 2.31 24.05 12.05
C LEU A 16 2.07 25.42 12.69
N LYS A 17 2.37 26.48 11.95
CA LYS A 17 2.13 27.85 12.41
C LYS A 17 0.80 28.36 11.85
N PRO A 18 0.00 29.10 12.63
CA PRO A 18 -1.18 29.77 12.12
C PRO A 18 -0.87 30.59 10.87
N LEU A 19 -1.70 30.42 9.83
CA LEU A 19 -1.59 31.19 8.60
C LEU A 19 -1.90 32.67 8.88
N THR A 20 -1.13 33.57 8.25
CA THR A 20 -1.28 35.02 8.36
C THR A 20 -0.91 35.67 7.03
N GLN A 21 -1.26 36.95 6.84
CA GLN A 21 -0.93 37.67 5.61
C GLN A 21 0.57 37.76 5.33
N ALA A 22 1.40 37.78 6.39
CA ALA A 22 2.86 37.81 6.26
C ALA A 22 3.44 36.57 5.54
N HIS A 23 2.68 35.48 5.47
CA HIS A 23 3.11 34.26 4.79
C HIS A 23 2.87 34.27 3.28
N LEU A 24 2.20 35.27 2.71
CA LEU A 24 1.79 35.30 1.30
C LEU A 24 2.94 34.96 0.33
N ASP A 25 4.07 35.65 0.44
CA ASP A 25 5.21 35.43 -0.47
C ASP A 25 5.78 34.01 -0.36
N GLN A 26 5.91 33.49 0.85
CA GLN A 26 6.45 32.15 1.10
C GLN A 26 5.46 31.07 0.64
N PHE A 27 4.16 31.26 0.92
CA PHE A 27 3.09 30.39 0.46
C PHE A 27 3.06 30.31 -1.07
N TYR A 28 3.08 31.47 -1.74
CA TYR A 28 3.11 31.52 -3.20
C TYR A 28 4.33 30.79 -3.74
N ARG A 29 5.54 31.08 -3.24
CA ARG A 29 6.79 30.42 -3.65
C ARG A 29 6.71 28.90 -3.50
N ALA A 30 6.25 28.40 -2.36
CA ALA A 30 6.06 26.97 -2.12
C ALA A 30 5.04 26.35 -3.08
N GLY A 31 3.95 27.08 -3.38
CA GLY A 31 2.89 26.65 -4.27
C GLY A 31 3.19 26.78 -5.77
N ARG A 32 4.33 27.32 -6.22
CA ARG A 32 4.55 27.63 -7.66
C ARG A 32 4.56 26.42 -8.59
N CYS A 33 4.82 25.21 -8.08
CA CYS A 33 4.90 24.02 -8.93
C CYS A 33 3.49 23.63 -9.45
N PRO A 34 3.21 23.69 -10.77
CA PRO A 34 1.87 23.43 -11.31
C PRO A 34 1.35 22.02 -11.00
N SER A 35 2.25 21.04 -10.87
CA SER A 35 1.90 19.65 -10.57
C SER A 35 1.20 19.46 -9.21
N LEU A 36 1.33 20.41 -8.27
CA LEU A 36 0.64 20.41 -6.98
C LEU A 36 -0.88 20.57 -7.14
N TRP A 37 -1.30 21.29 -8.17
CA TRP A 37 -2.67 21.78 -8.34
C TRP A 37 -3.45 21.01 -9.40
N GLN A 38 -2.90 19.91 -9.92
CA GLN A 38 -3.55 19.05 -10.92
C GLN A 38 -5.02 18.71 -10.55
N TRP A 39 -5.30 18.52 -9.26
CA TRP A 39 -6.62 18.12 -8.73
C TRP A 39 -7.38 19.25 -8.01
N VAL A 40 -6.83 20.47 -8.04
CA VAL A 40 -7.38 21.65 -7.36
C VAL A 40 -7.57 22.75 -8.41
N LYS A 41 -8.84 23.04 -8.70
CA LYS A 41 -9.22 24.08 -9.66
C LYS A 41 -10.07 25.14 -8.94
N PRO A 42 -9.83 26.44 -9.17
CA PRO A 42 -8.66 27.01 -9.88
C PRO A 42 -7.34 26.78 -9.12
N ASN A 43 -6.20 26.96 -9.81
CA ASN A 43 -4.87 26.86 -9.20
C ASN A 43 -4.62 28.06 -8.26
N PRO A 44 -4.52 27.87 -6.93
CA PRO A 44 -4.31 28.94 -5.97
C PRO A 44 -2.98 29.68 -6.09
N CYS A 45 -2.01 29.17 -6.85
CA CYS A 45 -0.67 29.74 -6.99
C CYS A 45 -0.28 29.90 -8.46
N GLN A 46 -1.26 30.16 -9.34
CA GLN A 46 -1.00 30.53 -10.72
C GLN A 46 -0.29 31.90 -10.79
N SER A 47 -0.78 32.88 -10.06
CA SER A 47 -0.13 34.17 -9.83
C SER A 47 -0.07 34.52 -8.33
N ILE A 48 0.71 35.54 -7.98
CA ILE A 48 0.73 36.06 -6.60
C ILE A 48 -0.62 36.65 -6.19
N ASN A 49 -1.37 37.21 -7.15
CA ASN A 49 -2.71 37.75 -6.90
C ASN A 49 -3.72 36.64 -6.61
N ASP A 50 -3.62 35.50 -7.32
CA ASP A 50 -4.44 34.32 -7.04
C ASP A 50 -4.13 33.75 -5.65
N ALA A 51 -2.85 33.73 -5.27
CA ALA A 51 -2.42 33.31 -3.94
C ALA A 51 -2.93 34.26 -2.84
N ALA A 52 -2.91 35.57 -3.09
CA ALA A 52 -3.46 36.58 -2.18
C ALA A 52 -4.97 36.38 -2.00
N ALA A 53 -5.72 36.26 -3.09
CA ALA A 53 -7.16 36.03 -3.04
C ALA A 53 -7.51 34.74 -2.28
N TRP A 54 -6.75 33.66 -2.50
CA TRP A 54 -6.94 32.40 -1.78
C TRP A 54 -6.63 32.51 -0.29
N LEU A 55 -5.59 33.28 0.08
CA LEU A 55 -5.25 33.57 1.48
C LEU A 55 -6.35 34.40 2.15
N ASP A 56 -6.86 35.42 1.48
CA ASP A 56 -7.91 36.29 2.02
C ASP A 56 -9.19 35.49 2.31
N ILE A 57 -9.57 34.57 1.41
CA ILE A 57 -10.67 33.62 1.63
C ILE A 57 -10.37 32.72 2.84
N ALA A 58 -9.13 32.22 2.97
CA ALA A 58 -8.70 31.40 4.09
C ALA A 58 -8.86 32.15 5.42
N LEU A 59 -8.33 33.36 5.48
CA LEU A 59 -8.30 34.19 6.68
C LEU A 59 -9.69 34.67 7.07
N THR A 60 -10.57 34.94 6.10
CA THR A 60 -11.99 35.22 6.35
C THR A 60 -12.67 34.03 7.04
N LYS A 61 -12.40 32.80 6.56
CA LYS A 61 -12.95 31.57 7.17
C LYS A 61 -12.34 31.24 8.53
N VAL A 62 -11.10 31.67 8.78
CA VAL A 62 -10.47 31.58 10.10
C VAL A 62 -11.12 32.58 11.05
N ALA A 63 -11.35 33.82 10.61
CA ALA A 63 -11.98 34.86 11.42
C ALA A 63 -13.43 34.52 11.81
N SER A 64 -14.17 33.82 10.95
CA SER A 64 -15.52 33.32 11.26
C SER A 64 -15.54 32.04 12.11
N GLY A 65 -14.38 31.44 12.42
CA GLY A 65 -14.28 30.18 13.17
C GLY A 65 -14.69 28.94 12.37
N GLU A 66 -14.94 29.07 11.07
CA GLU A 66 -15.30 27.95 10.18
C GLU A 66 -14.09 27.06 9.82
N GLN A 67 -12.87 27.60 9.94
CA GLN A 67 -11.63 26.90 9.63
C GLN A 67 -10.50 27.28 10.59
N VAL A 68 -9.49 26.43 10.69
CA VAL A 68 -8.17 26.77 11.22
C VAL A 68 -7.14 26.47 10.14
N ALA A 69 -6.34 27.45 9.76
CA ALA A 69 -5.38 27.32 8.68
C ALA A 69 -3.94 27.40 9.19
N PHE A 70 -3.09 26.52 8.68
CA PHE A 70 -1.69 26.43 9.05
C PHE A 70 -0.78 26.49 7.83
N VAL A 71 0.38 27.10 8.01
CA VAL A 71 1.56 26.85 7.17
C VAL A 71 2.39 25.74 7.79
N ILE A 72 2.98 24.89 6.95
CA ILE A 72 3.82 23.77 7.37
C ILE A 72 5.27 24.21 7.22
N ILE A 73 6.01 24.24 8.33
CA ILE A 73 7.42 24.63 8.37
C ILE A 73 8.26 23.41 8.72
N ASP A 74 9.25 23.12 7.89
CA ASP A 74 10.29 22.14 8.21
C ASP A 74 11.32 22.75 9.17
N ARG A 75 11.54 22.11 10.32
CA ARG A 75 12.41 22.69 11.38
C ARG A 75 13.88 22.69 11.02
N PHE A 76 14.33 21.78 10.17
CA PHE A 76 15.74 21.68 9.79
C PHE A 76 16.14 22.78 8.81
N SER A 77 15.34 22.96 7.76
CA SER A 77 15.59 23.99 6.74
C SER A 77 15.04 25.37 7.12
N GLY A 78 14.09 25.44 8.06
CA GLY A 78 13.35 26.65 8.39
C GLY A 78 12.38 27.10 7.30
N GLN A 79 12.19 26.30 6.25
CA GLN A 79 11.39 26.66 5.09
C GLN A 79 9.91 26.36 5.30
N LEU A 80 9.04 27.22 4.76
CA LEU A 80 7.63 26.91 4.53
C LEU A 80 7.53 25.92 3.38
N VAL A 81 7.10 24.70 3.67
CA VAL A 81 7.08 23.55 2.75
C VAL A 81 5.66 23.12 2.39
N GLY A 82 4.64 23.84 2.84
CA GLY A 82 3.25 23.55 2.52
C GLY A 82 2.24 24.32 3.36
N SER A 83 0.98 23.93 3.24
CA SER A 83 -0.13 24.41 4.05
C SER A 83 -1.14 23.28 4.27
N THR A 84 -1.95 23.39 5.32
CA THR A 84 -3.02 22.46 5.67
C THR A 84 -4.08 23.16 6.52
N ARG A 85 -5.28 22.60 6.61
CA ARG A 85 -6.38 23.20 7.36
C ARG A 85 -7.22 22.16 8.11
N LEU A 86 -7.76 22.58 9.26
CA LEU A 86 -8.99 22.04 9.81
C LEU A 86 -10.15 22.82 9.18
N CYS A 87 -11.10 22.14 8.57
CA CYS A 87 -12.25 22.74 7.90
C CYS A 87 -13.51 21.89 8.07
N SER A 88 -14.65 22.37 7.57
CA SER A 88 -15.94 21.68 7.73
C SER A 88 -16.18 21.27 9.18
N ILE A 89 -15.91 22.20 10.10
CA ILE A 89 -16.00 21.98 11.54
C ILE A 89 -17.48 21.89 11.91
N ASP A 90 -17.87 20.76 12.47
CA ASP A 90 -19.20 20.50 13.00
C ASP A 90 -19.08 20.30 14.52
N LEU A 91 -19.38 21.34 15.28
CA LEU A 91 -19.26 21.32 16.74
C LEU A 91 -20.31 20.43 17.40
N GLU A 92 -21.51 20.36 16.81
CA GLU A 92 -22.65 19.60 17.30
C GLU A 92 -22.38 18.10 17.16
N ASN A 93 -22.02 17.67 15.94
CA ASN A 93 -21.69 16.27 15.65
C ASN A 93 -20.22 15.92 15.95
N LYS A 94 -19.43 16.87 16.46
CA LYS A 94 -18.02 16.71 16.82
C LYS A 94 -17.17 16.17 15.66
N GLY A 95 -17.46 16.63 14.45
CA GLY A 95 -16.80 16.24 13.21
C GLY A 95 -15.85 17.32 12.70
N ILE A 96 -14.70 16.92 12.16
CA ILE A 96 -13.74 17.84 11.52
C ILE A 96 -13.23 17.23 10.21
N GLU A 97 -12.98 18.05 9.19
CA GLU A 97 -12.21 17.66 8.02
C GLU A 97 -10.79 18.19 8.09
N ILE A 98 -9.79 17.34 7.80
CA ILE A 98 -8.43 17.82 7.51
C ILE A 98 -8.28 17.91 5.99
N GLY A 99 -8.15 19.12 5.49
CA GLY A 99 -8.18 19.42 4.06
C GLY A 99 -7.08 20.38 3.61
N PHE A 100 -7.23 20.86 2.37
CA PHE A 100 -6.41 21.93 1.77
C PHE A 100 -4.90 21.70 1.94
N THR A 101 -4.47 20.44 1.96
CA THR A 101 -3.09 20.08 2.22
C THR A 101 -2.31 20.03 0.91
N PHE A 102 -1.25 20.83 0.80
CA PHE A 102 -0.20 20.61 -0.20
C PHE A 102 1.16 20.63 0.49
N ILE A 103 2.09 19.88 -0.09
CA ILE A 103 3.49 19.81 0.34
C ILE A 103 4.34 19.92 -0.92
N VAL A 104 5.35 20.79 -0.87
CA VAL A 104 6.26 21.03 -2.00
C VAL A 104 6.91 19.71 -2.48
N PRO A 105 7.17 19.54 -3.79
CA PRO A 105 7.62 18.26 -4.35
C PRO A 105 8.83 17.63 -3.64
N ASP A 106 9.85 18.44 -3.31
CA ASP A 106 11.09 17.97 -2.67
C ASP A 106 10.87 17.40 -1.26
N PHE A 107 9.77 17.78 -0.62
CA PHE A 107 9.39 17.30 0.70
C PHE A 107 8.25 16.28 0.64
N GLN A 108 7.81 15.85 -0.54
CA GLN A 108 6.88 14.74 -0.67
C GLN A 108 7.56 13.41 -0.32
N ARG A 109 6.81 12.47 0.25
CA ARG A 109 7.31 11.18 0.77
C ARG A 109 8.35 11.30 1.91
N SER A 110 8.65 12.51 2.39
CA SER A 110 9.50 12.78 3.56
C SER A 110 8.77 12.57 4.89
N HIS A 111 9.29 13.13 5.99
CA HIS A 111 8.63 13.19 7.30
C HIS A 111 7.46 14.19 7.36
N ILE A 112 7.42 15.19 6.48
CA ILE A 112 6.50 16.35 6.61
C ILE A 112 5.04 15.95 6.77
N ASN A 113 4.47 15.15 5.86
CA ASN A 113 3.05 14.81 5.92
C ASN A 113 2.70 13.99 7.17
N THR A 114 3.56 13.04 7.55
CA THR A 114 3.33 12.18 8.72
C THR A 114 3.27 13.01 10.00
N HIS A 115 4.25 13.90 10.21
CA HIS A 115 4.29 14.76 11.39
C HIS A 115 3.15 15.79 11.40
N ALA A 116 2.86 16.44 10.26
CA ALA A 116 1.76 17.39 10.16
C ALA A 116 0.39 16.74 10.47
N LYS A 117 0.13 15.54 9.93
CA LYS A 117 -1.11 14.81 10.18
C LYS A 117 -1.21 14.29 11.61
N TYR A 118 -0.10 13.83 12.20
CA TYR A 118 -0.05 13.49 13.62
C TYR A 118 -0.47 14.67 14.50
N LEU A 119 0.11 15.85 14.30
CA LEU A 119 -0.23 17.04 15.08
C LEU A 119 -1.71 17.42 14.98
N LEU A 120 -2.26 17.43 13.75
CA LEU A 120 -3.67 17.78 13.54
C LEU A 120 -4.64 16.73 14.10
N LEU A 121 -4.34 15.44 13.91
CA LEU A 121 -5.19 14.36 14.43
C LEU A 121 -5.14 14.31 15.96
N ASN A 122 -3.95 14.46 16.55
CA ASN A 122 -3.80 14.53 18.00
C ASN A 122 -4.57 15.72 18.58
N TYR A 123 -4.45 16.90 17.97
CA TYR A 123 -5.22 18.07 18.38
C TYR A 123 -6.73 17.84 18.24
N ALA A 124 -7.19 17.27 17.13
CA ALA A 124 -8.61 16.99 16.89
C ALA A 124 -9.20 15.98 17.90
N PHE A 125 -8.56 14.84 18.10
CA PHE A 125 -9.10 13.80 18.99
C PHE A 125 -8.85 14.09 20.47
N GLU A 126 -7.64 14.47 20.85
CA GLU A 126 -7.25 14.53 22.28
C GLU A 126 -7.53 15.90 22.89
N THR A 127 -7.40 16.98 22.12
CA THR A 127 -7.65 18.32 22.64
C THR A 127 -9.09 18.76 22.39
N LEU A 128 -9.58 18.62 21.15
CA LEU A 128 -10.90 19.11 20.79
C LEU A 128 -12.02 18.12 21.15
N GLY A 129 -11.71 16.82 21.28
CA GLY A 129 -12.70 15.78 21.54
C GLY A 129 -13.58 15.53 20.31
N ALA A 130 -13.01 15.58 19.11
CA ALA A 130 -13.67 15.14 17.90
C ALA A 130 -13.97 13.64 17.98
N ILE A 131 -15.13 13.22 17.48
CA ILE A 131 -15.45 11.77 17.36
C ILE A 131 -15.11 11.23 15.97
N ARG A 132 -14.88 12.14 15.02
CA ARG A 132 -14.67 11.84 13.62
C ARG A 132 -13.80 12.89 12.96
N VAL A 133 -12.74 12.44 12.30
CA VAL A 133 -11.92 13.26 11.41
C VAL A 133 -12.00 12.69 10.00
N GLN A 134 -12.47 13.48 9.05
CA GLN A 134 -12.62 13.07 7.65
C GLN A 134 -11.55 13.67 6.73
N PHE A 135 -11.36 13.03 5.58
CA PHE A 135 -10.50 13.51 4.50
C PHE A 135 -11.22 13.37 3.17
N LYS A 136 -11.04 14.37 2.30
CA LYS A 136 -11.59 14.37 0.94
C LYS A 136 -10.50 14.60 -0.08
N THR A 137 -10.52 13.83 -1.15
CA THR A 137 -9.63 14.03 -2.29
C THR A 137 -10.32 13.69 -3.60
N HIS A 138 -9.75 14.12 -4.72
CA HIS A 138 -10.28 13.74 -6.04
C HIS A 138 -10.16 12.22 -6.22
N GLN A 139 -11.17 11.57 -6.83
CA GLN A 139 -11.17 10.10 -6.92
C GLN A 139 -9.93 9.50 -7.61
N HIS A 140 -9.36 10.24 -8.56
CA HIS A 140 -8.15 9.84 -9.30
C HIS A 140 -6.84 10.40 -8.70
N ASN A 141 -6.89 11.16 -7.59
CA ASN A 141 -5.68 11.64 -6.93
C ASN A 141 -5.06 10.54 -6.05
N GLN A 142 -4.47 9.55 -6.71
CA GLN A 142 -3.98 8.35 -6.04
C GLN A 142 -2.87 8.65 -5.02
N LYS A 143 -2.04 9.67 -5.27
CA LYS A 143 -1.02 10.14 -4.31
C LYS A 143 -1.65 10.50 -2.96
N SER A 144 -2.72 11.29 -2.98
CA SER A 144 -3.43 11.70 -1.77
C SER A 144 -4.21 10.55 -1.14
N ARG A 145 -4.90 9.72 -1.95
CA ARG A 145 -5.63 8.53 -1.47
C ARG A 145 -4.72 7.59 -0.67
N ASN A 146 -3.58 7.23 -1.24
CA ASN A 146 -2.60 6.38 -0.55
C ASN A 146 -2.01 7.07 0.68
N ALA A 147 -1.75 8.38 0.60
CA ALA A 147 -1.25 9.11 1.76
C ALA A 147 -2.27 9.11 2.91
N ILE A 148 -3.56 9.29 2.62
CA ILE A 148 -4.64 9.28 3.61
C ILE A 148 -4.79 7.89 4.22
N SER A 149 -4.87 6.84 3.41
CA SER A 149 -5.01 5.49 3.95
C SER A 149 -3.79 5.00 4.74
N ARG A 150 -2.58 5.45 4.37
CA ARG A 150 -1.37 5.18 5.17
C ARG A 150 -1.40 5.83 6.55
N LEU A 151 -2.29 6.80 6.80
CA LEU A 151 -2.56 7.31 8.15
C LEU A 151 -3.39 6.34 8.98
N GLY A 152 -3.97 5.29 8.38
CA GLY A 152 -4.96 4.41 9.00
C GLY A 152 -6.41 4.89 8.82
N ALA A 153 -6.64 5.86 7.93
CA ALA A 153 -8.00 6.30 7.60
C ALA A 153 -8.73 5.28 6.72
N GLN A 154 -9.97 4.96 7.09
CA GLN A 154 -10.84 4.04 6.38
C GLN A 154 -11.51 4.73 5.19
N PHE A 155 -11.63 4.02 4.07
CA PHE A 155 -12.35 4.51 2.89
C PHE A 155 -13.86 4.26 3.04
N GLU A 156 -14.66 5.27 2.70
CA GLU A 156 -16.12 5.22 2.90
C GLU A 156 -16.91 5.28 1.59
N GLY A 157 -16.29 5.71 0.49
CA GLY A 157 -16.94 5.76 -0.81
C GLY A 157 -16.52 6.93 -1.69
N VAL A 158 -17.12 6.96 -2.88
CA VAL A 158 -16.97 8.06 -3.84
C VAL A 158 -18.29 8.81 -3.95
N LEU A 159 -18.26 10.10 -3.63
CA LEU A 159 -19.34 11.03 -3.92
C LEU A 159 -19.23 11.46 -5.38
N ARG A 160 -20.11 10.91 -6.22
CA ARG A 160 -20.16 11.20 -7.68
C ARG A 160 -20.66 12.62 -7.92
N GLN A 161 -20.01 13.34 -8.84
CA GLN A 161 -20.30 14.73 -9.22
C GLN A 161 -20.49 15.67 -8.02
N GLN A 162 -19.73 15.46 -6.96
CA GLN A 162 -19.88 16.20 -5.70
C GLN A 162 -19.52 17.68 -5.83
N ARG A 163 -18.67 18.04 -6.79
CA ARG A 163 -18.31 19.44 -7.10
C ARG A 163 -18.44 19.72 -8.59
N LEU A 164 -18.88 20.93 -8.90
CA LEU A 164 -18.86 21.53 -10.22
C LEU A 164 -17.77 22.61 -10.24
N PHE A 165 -16.87 22.54 -11.20
CA PHE A 165 -15.89 23.59 -11.45
C PHE A 165 -16.47 24.66 -12.38
N GLU A 166 -15.89 25.86 -12.37
CA GLU A 166 -16.36 27.00 -13.18
C GLU A 166 -16.35 26.72 -14.68
N ASN A 167 -15.47 25.82 -15.15
CA ASN A 167 -15.38 25.39 -16.54
C ASN A 167 -16.40 24.30 -16.93
N GLY A 168 -17.34 23.95 -16.04
CA GLY A 168 -18.37 22.94 -16.27
C GLY A 168 -17.95 21.50 -16.01
N GLU A 169 -16.66 21.24 -15.71
CA GLU A 169 -16.22 19.91 -15.31
C GLU A 169 -16.73 19.53 -13.92
N THR A 170 -17.11 18.28 -13.75
CA THR A 170 -17.51 17.74 -12.44
C THR A 170 -16.36 16.99 -11.79
N ARG A 171 -16.38 16.93 -10.46
CA ARG A 171 -15.42 16.21 -9.64
C ARG A 171 -16.12 15.16 -8.79
N ASP A 172 -15.64 13.94 -8.92
CA ASP A 172 -15.91 12.85 -8.00
C ASP A 172 -14.95 12.93 -6.81
N THR A 173 -15.48 12.83 -5.60
CA THR A 173 -14.72 13.00 -4.35
C THR A 173 -14.67 11.67 -3.60
N ALA A 174 -13.45 11.16 -3.41
CA ALA A 174 -13.19 10.04 -2.51
C ALA A 174 -13.19 10.51 -1.05
N LEU A 175 -13.95 9.82 -0.21
CA LEU A 175 -14.15 10.13 1.20
C LEU A 175 -13.48 9.07 2.08
N TYR A 176 -12.80 9.55 3.13
CA TYR A 176 -12.18 8.72 4.16
C TYR A 176 -12.46 9.30 5.53
N SER A 177 -12.32 8.47 6.56
CA SER A 177 -12.40 8.92 7.96
C SER A 177 -11.49 8.14 8.90
N ILE A 178 -11.24 8.75 10.05
CA ILE A 178 -10.77 8.10 11.27
C ILE A 178 -11.79 8.45 12.34
N ILE A 179 -12.20 7.48 13.15
CA ILE A 179 -13.06 7.73 14.32
C ILE A 179 -12.26 7.66 15.64
N ASP A 180 -12.82 8.22 16.70
CA ASP A 180 -12.23 8.24 18.04
C ASP A 180 -11.76 6.85 18.53
N LYS A 181 -12.56 5.81 18.28
CA LYS A 181 -12.23 4.42 18.65
C LYS A 181 -11.01 3.85 17.91
N GLU A 182 -10.69 4.37 16.74
CA GLU A 182 -9.53 3.96 15.94
C GLU A 182 -8.28 4.78 16.27
N TRP A 183 -8.45 5.95 16.91
CA TRP A 183 -7.37 6.91 17.11
C TRP A 183 -6.19 6.32 17.88
N ALA A 184 -6.42 5.50 18.91
CA ALA A 184 -5.35 4.90 19.71
C ALA A 184 -4.39 4.04 18.86
N GLU A 185 -4.93 3.24 17.94
CA GLU A 185 -4.14 2.40 17.02
C GLU A 185 -3.44 3.25 15.96
N VAL A 186 -4.16 4.20 15.36
CA VAL A 186 -3.63 5.14 14.38
C VAL A 186 -2.45 5.94 14.97
N LYS A 187 -2.61 6.48 16.18
CA LYS A 187 -1.59 7.25 16.88
C LYS A 187 -0.31 6.43 17.04
N LYS A 188 -0.43 5.19 17.54
CA LYS A 188 0.71 4.27 17.70
C LYS A 188 1.41 3.99 16.36
N GLY A 189 0.63 3.82 15.28
CA GLY A 189 1.17 3.63 13.93
C GLY A 189 1.94 4.85 13.42
N LEU A 190 1.42 6.06 13.66
CA LEU A 190 2.07 7.32 13.30
C LEU A 190 3.35 7.54 14.11
N GLU A 191 3.31 7.32 15.43
CA GLU A 191 4.49 7.44 16.30
C GLU A 191 5.59 6.45 15.90
N SER A 192 5.22 5.20 15.60
CA SER A 192 6.15 4.20 15.07
C SER A 192 6.76 4.63 13.74
N CYS A 193 5.97 5.21 12.83
CA CYS A 193 6.46 5.76 11.56
C CYS A 193 7.44 6.92 11.76
N MET A 194 7.18 7.80 12.72
CA MET A 194 8.04 8.93 13.05
C MET A 194 9.37 8.47 13.66
N LEU A 195 9.35 7.44 14.51
CA LEU A 195 10.54 6.83 15.10
C LEU A 195 11.39 6.05 14.08
N ALA A 196 10.76 5.19 13.27
CA ALA A 196 11.48 4.35 12.29
C ALA A 196 12.21 5.17 11.20
N LYS A 197 11.69 6.36 10.86
CA LYS A 197 12.36 7.30 9.95
C LYS A 197 13.47 8.11 10.62
N ALA A 198 13.57 8.13 11.95
CA ALA A 198 14.63 8.82 12.68
C ALA A 198 15.92 8.00 12.80
N THR A 199 15.82 6.66 12.81
CA THR A 199 16.97 5.78 13.05
C THR A 199 17.62 5.20 11.79
N GLY A 200 17.08 5.43 10.59
CA GLY A 200 17.58 4.81 9.35
C GLY A 200 17.62 3.28 9.41
N GLN A 201 16.99 2.68 10.43
CA GLN A 201 17.06 1.26 10.70
C GLN A 201 16.01 0.55 9.87
N ALA A 202 16.51 -0.42 9.08
CA ALA A 202 15.73 -1.44 8.43
C ALA A 202 14.60 -1.91 9.35
N ARG A 203 13.36 -1.84 8.85
CA ARG A 203 12.19 -2.41 9.53
C ARG A 203 12.56 -3.80 10.03
N SER A 204 12.51 -3.95 11.36
CA SER A 204 12.67 -5.18 12.12
C SER A 204 12.34 -6.43 11.30
N THR A 205 13.36 -7.26 11.10
CA THR A 205 13.30 -8.65 10.65
C THR A 205 12.50 -9.48 11.66
N LYS A 206 11.17 -9.43 11.60
CA LYS A 206 10.40 -10.57 12.08
C LYS A 206 10.75 -11.73 11.15
N VAL A 207 11.22 -12.83 11.72
CA VAL A 207 11.33 -14.12 11.02
C VAL A 207 9.93 -14.43 10.49
N GLY A 208 9.80 -14.62 9.18
CA GLY A 208 8.51 -14.90 8.54
C GLY A 208 7.92 -16.20 9.07
N LEU A 209 6.61 -16.38 8.92
CA LEU A 209 5.97 -17.67 9.19
C LEU A 209 6.67 -18.77 8.37
N GLU A 210 7.11 -19.85 9.04
CA GLU A 210 7.76 -20.97 8.38
C GLU A 210 6.72 -21.89 7.71
N LEU A 211 6.94 -22.20 6.43
CA LEU A 211 6.11 -23.15 5.69
C LEU A 211 6.45 -24.60 6.08
N THR A 212 5.41 -25.43 6.18
CA THR A 212 5.58 -26.88 6.26
C THR A 212 6.26 -27.43 5.00
N PRO A 213 6.91 -28.61 5.05
CA PRO A 213 7.53 -29.23 3.87
C PRO A 213 6.57 -29.39 2.68
N LYS A 214 5.31 -29.74 2.96
CA LYS A 214 4.24 -29.90 1.94
C LYS A 214 3.86 -28.58 1.27
N GLN A 215 3.86 -27.48 2.01
CA GLN A 215 3.58 -26.14 1.46
C GLN A 215 4.76 -25.62 0.65
N ALA A 216 5.99 -25.79 1.14
CA ALA A 216 7.20 -25.41 0.44
C ALA A 216 7.35 -26.16 -0.90
N SER A 217 7.12 -27.48 -0.90
CA SER A 217 7.22 -28.29 -2.13
C SER A 217 6.23 -27.86 -3.22
N LEU A 218 5.05 -27.33 -2.85
CA LEU A 218 4.10 -26.83 -3.82
C LEU A 218 4.66 -25.60 -4.56
N ILE A 219 5.24 -24.65 -3.82
CA ILE A 219 5.90 -23.48 -4.42
C ILE A 219 7.07 -23.91 -5.29
N GLU A 220 7.86 -24.88 -4.82
CA GLU A 220 9.03 -25.38 -5.56
C GLU A 220 8.64 -26.02 -6.90
N ASN A 221 7.54 -26.79 -6.93
CA ASN A 221 7.06 -27.41 -8.17
C ASN A 221 6.28 -26.44 -9.08
N TYR A 222 5.64 -25.42 -8.50
CA TYR A 222 4.77 -24.47 -9.19
C TYR A 222 5.08 -23.02 -8.78
N PRO A 223 6.23 -22.45 -9.17
CA PRO A 223 6.70 -21.17 -8.66
C PRO A 223 5.95 -19.94 -9.21
N LEU A 224 5.12 -20.10 -10.24
CA LEU A 224 4.35 -18.99 -10.81
C LEU A 224 3.16 -18.64 -9.90
N ALA A 225 3.27 -17.54 -9.16
CA ALA A 225 2.24 -17.06 -8.27
C ALA A 225 1.32 -16.02 -8.93
N HIS A 226 0.08 -15.94 -8.46
CA HIS A 226 -0.76 -14.76 -8.59
C HIS A 226 -0.57 -13.90 -7.36
N LEU A 227 -0.03 -12.68 -7.54
CA LEU A 227 0.05 -11.69 -6.50
C LEU A 227 -1.06 -10.66 -6.70
N MET A 228 -1.96 -10.58 -5.73
CA MET A 228 -3.03 -9.61 -5.67
C MET A 228 -2.59 -8.45 -4.78
N VAL A 229 -2.63 -7.25 -5.34
CA VAL A 229 -2.29 -6.01 -4.66
C VAL A 229 -3.51 -5.13 -4.73
N ALA A 230 -4.08 -4.81 -3.57
CA ALA A 230 -5.14 -3.85 -3.46
C ALA A 230 -4.60 -2.59 -2.79
N SER A 231 -4.99 -1.42 -3.29
CA SER A 231 -4.96 -0.22 -2.46
C SER A 231 -5.80 -0.46 -1.21
N SER A 232 -5.44 0.17 -0.11
CA SER A 232 -6.13 0.12 1.18
C SER A 232 -7.62 0.50 1.12
N ASP A 233 -8.07 1.16 0.05
CA ASP A 233 -9.47 1.48 -0.22
C ASP A 233 -10.17 0.48 -1.16
N ASN A 234 -9.47 -0.59 -1.55
CA ASN A 234 -9.85 -1.62 -2.52
C ASN A 234 -10.32 -1.10 -3.90
N LEU A 235 -10.14 0.19 -4.21
CA LEU A 235 -10.53 0.72 -5.52
C LEU A 235 -9.53 0.41 -6.64
N LEU A 236 -8.27 0.16 -6.28
CA LEU A 236 -7.25 -0.33 -7.20
C LEU A 236 -6.80 -1.71 -6.74
N ALA A 237 -7.52 -2.73 -7.19
CA ALA A 237 -7.05 -4.10 -7.15
C ALA A 237 -6.35 -4.44 -8.47
N GLN A 238 -5.15 -5.01 -8.39
CA GLN A 238 -4.38 -5.48 -9.52
C GLN A 238 -3.87 -6.88 -9.21
N VAL A 239 -3.90 -7.74 -10.22
CA VAL A 239 -3.34 -9.09 -10.13
C VAL A 239 -2.14 -9.15 -11.06
N ILE A 240 -1.01 -9.63 -10.54
CA ILE A 240 0.16 -9.95 -11.36
C ILE A 240 0.48 -11.42 -11.27
N HIS A 241 0.98 -11.94 -12.38
CA HIS A 241 1.54 -13.29 -12.45
C HIS A 241 3.05 -13.14 -12.39
N ILE A 242 3.67 -13.72 -11.38
CA ILE A 242 5.10 -13.54 -11.14
C ILE A 242 5.72 -14.80 -10.52
N PRO A 243 6.87 -15.27 -11.03
CA PRO A 243 7.62 -16.32 -10.37
C PRO A 243 8.08 -15.85 -8.98
N LEU A 244 7.78 -16.64 -7.97
CA LEU A 244 8.22 -16.44 -6.59
C LEU A 244 8.90 -17.71 -6.09
N ILE A 245 10.00 -17.52 -5.38
CA ILE A 245 10.77 -18.63 -4.80
C ILE A 245 10.73 -18.50 -3.29
N TYR A 246 10.50 -19.61 -2.60
CA TYR A 246 10.54 -19.66 -1.14
C TYR A 246 11.98 -19.88 -0.67
N ASP A 247 12.55 -18.86 -0.04
CA ASP A 247 13.84 -18.97 0.63
C ASP A 247 13.65 -19.63 2.00
N ARG A 248 14.10 -20.88 2.12
CA ARG A 248 14.02 -21.67 3.35
C ARG A 248 14.88 -21.10 4.49
N ASN A 249 15.91 -20.31 4.18
CA ASN A 249 16.79 -19.73 5.21
C ASN A 249 16.16 -18.51 5.87
N SER A 250 15.50 -17.65 5.09
CA SER A 250 14.86 -16.43 5.60
C SER A 250 13.35 -16.58 5.87
N HIS A 251 12.74 -17.69 5.44
CA HIS A 251 11.29 -17.94 5.47
C HIS A 251 10.50 -16.85 4.73
N ARG A 252 10.98 -16.46 3.55
CA ARG A 252 10.40 -15.39 2.71
C ARG A 252 10.19 -15.86 1.29
N LEU A 253 9.21 -15.26 0.62
CA LEU A 253 9.13 -15.36 -0.84
C LEU A 253 9.98 -14.26 -1.45
N ILE A 254 10.80 -14.59 -2.44
CA ILE A 254 11.61 -13.64 -3.19
C ILE A 254 11.21 -13.62 -4.66
N GLY A 255 11.30 -12.45 -5.28
CA GLY A 255 10.98 -12.25 -6.68
C GLY A 255 11.56 -10.95 -7.21
N HIS A 256 11.34 -10.67 -8.49
CA HIS A 256 11.74 -9.41 -9.11
C HIS A 256 10.75 -8.96 -10.18
N LEU A 257 10.65 -7.65 -10.40
CA LEU A 257 9.81 -7.06 -11.45
C LEU A 257 10.51 -5.89 -12.14
N ALA A 258 10.07 -5.54 -13.36
CA ALA A 258 10.63 -4.42 -14.11
C ALA A 258 10.46 -3.09 -13.36
N ARG A 259 11.50 -2.25 -13.33
CA ARG A 259 11.54 -1.00 -12.55
C ARG A 259 10.48 0.01 -12.97
N ASP A 260 10.06 -0.03 -14.22
CA ASP A 260 9.02 0.81 -14.83
C ASP A 260 7.62 0.17 -14.79
N ASN A 261 7.48 -1.01 -14.16
CA ASN A 261 6.18 -1.64 -14.01
C ASN A 261 5.23 -0.69 -13.25
N LYS A 262 4.05 -0.47 -13.84
CA LYS A 262 3.03 0.46 -13.33
C LYS A 262 2.63 0.19 -11.87
N LEU A 263 2.90 -1.01 -11.38
CA LEU A 263 2.55 -1.47 -10.04
C LEU A 263 3.65 -1.24 -9.00
N VAL A 264 4.87 -0.84 -9.39
CA VAL A 264 5.95 -0.47 -8.45
C VAL A 264 5.43 0.55 -7.46
N TRP A 265 4.69 1.55 -7.95
CA TRP A 265 4.12 2.57 -7.10
C TRP A 265 3.08 2.02 -6.12
N LEU A 266 2.26 1.05 -6.52
CA LEU A 266 1.26 0.43 -5.64
C LEU A 266 1.95 -0.39 -4.55
N LEU A 267 2.94 -1.22 -4.93
CA LEU A 267 3.74 -2.05 -4.04
C LEU A 267 4.63 -1.25 -3.07
N GLU A 268 5.11 -0.06 -3.46
CA GLU A 268 5.84 0.85 -2.57
C GLU A 268 4.94 1.44 -1.46
N ASN A 269 3.62 1.47 -1.68
CA ASN A 269 2.68 2.16 -0.82
C ASN A 269 1.69 1.21 -0.10
N CYS A 270 1.56 -0.03 -0.54
CA CYS A 270 0.73 -1.06 0.07
C CYS A 270 1.66 -2.14 0.64
N PRO A 271 1.81 -2.23 1.97
CA PRO A 271 2.77 -3.15 2.56
C PRO A 271 2.27 -4.59 2.57
N THR A 272 0.98 -4.86 2.32
CA THR A 272 0.41 -6.19 2.37
C THR A 272 -0.02 -6.63 0.98
N VAL A 273 0.30 -7.87 0.65
CA VAL A 273 -0.06 -8.53 -0.60
C VAL A 273 -0.70 -9.87 -0.31
N THR A 274 -1.67 -10.27 -1.12
CA THR A 274 -2.22 -11.61 -1.11
C THR A 274 -1.59 -12.39 -2.25
N PHE A 275 -1.17 -13.62 -2.01
CA PHE A 275 -0.59 -14.48 -3.03
C PHE A 275 -1.34 -15.80 -3.14
N ILE A 276 -1.35 -16.36 -4.35
CA ILE A 276 -1.90 -17.68 -4.65
C ILE A 276 -0.91 -18.43 -5.54
N PHE A 277 -0.50 -19.62 -5.13
CA PHE A 277 0.19 -20.59 -5.95
C PHE A 277 -0.78 -21.71 -6.34
N HIS A 278 -0.87 -21.98 -7.63
CA HIS A 278 -1.66 -23.09 -8.15
C HIS A 278 -0.77 -24.33 -8.22
N GLY A 279 -1.15 -25.40 -7.53
CA GLY A 279 -0.57 -26.71 -7.75
C GLY A 279 -1.28 -27.45 -8.87
N ALA A 280 -1.04 -28.76 -8.97
CA ALA A 280 -1.77 -29.60 -9.92
C ALA A 280 -3.28 -29.61 -9.65
N ASP A 281 -4.05 -29.66 -10.73
CA ASP A 281 -5.50 -29.79 -10.69
C ASP A 281 -6.01 -30.71 -11.82
N THR A 282 -7.21 -31.25 -11.65
CA THR A 282 -7.87 -32.04 -12.68
C THR A 282 -9.38 -32.14 -12.47
N TYR A 283 -10.10 -32.20 -13.59
CA TYR A 283 -11.47 -32.68 -13.60
C TYR A 283 -11.52 -34.21 -13.45
N ILE A 284 -12.35 -34.72 -12.56
CA ILE A 284 -12.69 -36.15 -12.46
C ILE A 284 -14.06 -36.35 -13.07
N SER A 285 -14.07 -36.94 -14.27
CA SER A 285 -15.31 -37.26 -14.99
C SER A 285 -15.90 -38.58 -14.49
N PRO A 286 -17.21 -38.64 -14.17
CA PRO A 286 -17.90 -39.90 -13.86
C PRO A 286 -17.80 -40.93 -14.99
N THR A 287 -17.73 -40.47 -16.25
CA THR A 287 -17.57 -41.37 -17.41
C THR A 287 -16.22 -42.07 -17.43
N LYS A 288 -15.19 -41.41 -16.91
CA LYS A 288 -13.82 -41.93 -16.79
C LYS A 288 -13.58 -42.58 -15.44
N HIS A 289 -14.43 -42.33 -14.45
CA HIS A 289 -14.33 -42.85 -13.09
C HIS A 289 -15.72 -43.30 -12.65
N PRO A 290 -16.19 -44.50 -13.07
CA PRO A 290 -17.56 -44.97 -12.80
C PRO A 290 -17.89 -45.06 -11.31
N GLU A 291 -16.85 -45.25 -10.50
CA GLU A 291 -16.89 -45.23 -9.04
C GLU A 291 -17.38 -43.87 -8.51
N GLN A 292 -17.01 -42.77 -9.19
CA GLN A 292 -17.34 -41.39 -8.84
C GLN A 292 -18.70 -41.02 -9.45
N ARG A 293 -19.73 -40.93 -8.60
CA ARG A 293 -21.12 -40.71 -9.04
C ARG A 293 -21.41 -39.31 -9.58
N VAL A 294 -20.64 -38.30 -9.13
CA VAL A 294 -20.83 -36.89 -9.51
C VAL A 294 -19.53 -36.28 -10.00
N PRO A 295 -19.56 -35.43 -11.04
CA PRO A 295 -18.36 -34.77 -11.52
C PRO A 295 -17.76 -33.86 -10.45
N THR A 296 -16.44 -33.83 -10.37
CA THR A 296 -15.72 -32.95 -9.45
C THR A 296 -14.45 -32.38 -10.09
N TRP A 297 -13.93 -31.31 -9.50
CA TRP A 297 -12.62 -30.76 -9.82
C TRP A 297 -11.75 -30.89 -8.59
N ASP A 298 -10.67 -31.64 -8.72
CA ASP A 298 -9.69 -31.81 -7.67
C ASP A 298 -8.53 -30.85 -7.89
N TYR A 299 -8.04 -30.25 -6.82
CA TYR A 299 -6.93 -29.32 -6.88
C TYR A 299 -6.22 -29.20 -5.54
N ARG A 300 -4.99 -28.70 -5.60
CA ARG A 300 -4.26 -28.19 -4.45
C ARG A 300 -3.74 -26.80 -4.78
N MET A 301 -3.93 -25.87 -3.86
CA MET A 301 -3.42 -24.50 -3.98
C MET A 301 -2.88 -24.03 -2.64
N LEU A 302 -1.90 -23.14 -2.70
CA LEU A 302 -1.38 -22.45 -1.51
C LEU A 302 -1.78 -20.98 -1.63
N GLN A 303 -2.48 -20.47 -0.63
CA GLN A 303 -2.87 -19.06 -0.59
C GLN A 303 -2.39 -18.42 0.70
N GLY A 304 -2.18 -17.11 0.67
CA GLY A 304 -1.73 -16.42 1.87
C GLY A 304 -1.63 -14.92 1.72
N GLU A 305 -1.24 -14.29 2.81
CA GLU A 305 -0.98 -12.87 2.93
C GLU A 305 0.43 -12.66 3.48
N GLY A 306 1.09 -11.62 3.01
CA GLY A 306 2.43 -11.30 3.49
C GLY A 306 2.78 -9.83 3.33
N LEU A 307 3.82 -9.43 4.07
CA LEU A 307 4.35 -8.08 4.04
C LEU A 307 5.38 -7.94 2.91
N PHE A 308 5.07 -7.11 1.92
CA PHE A 308 5.92 -6.82 0.78
C PHE A 308 6.98 -5.76 1.13
N ARG A 309 8.23 -6.00 0.69
CA ARG A 309 9.32 -5.02 0.76
C ARG A 309 10.21 -5.11 -0.48
N PHE A 310 10.53 -3.97 -1.07
CA PHE A 310 11.61 -3.90 -2.05
C PHE A 310 12.98 -4.01 -1.40
N LEU A 311 13.86 -4.82 -1.99
CA LEU A 311 15.25 -4.94 -1.57
C LEU A 311 16.04 -3.69 -1.98
N SER A 312 17.12 -3.43 -1.25
CA SER A 312 18.05 -2.37 -1.58
C SER A 312 18.79 -2.71 -2.88
N ALA A 313 19.09 -1.69 -3.69
CA ALA A 313 19.89 -1.88 -4.89
C ALA A 313 21.31 -2.36 -4.57
N GLY A 314 21.96 -3.02 -5.53
CA GLY A 314 23.31 -3.57 -5.36
C GLY A 314 23.29 -4.98 -4.78
N LYS A 315 24.04 -5.21 -3.69
CA LYS A 315 24.36 -6.57 -3.19
C LYS A 315 23.12 -7.39 -2.81
N GLU A 316 22.14 -6.78 -2.13
CA GLU A 316 20.92 -7.47 -1.69
C GLU A 316 20.07 -7.95 -2.89
N SER A 317 19.89 -7.08 -3.88
CA SER A 317 19.18 -7.43 -5.12
C SER A 317 19.93 -8.48 -5.95
N LEU A 318 21.25 -8.38 -6.07
CA LEU A 318 22.07 -9.36 -6.79
C LEU A 318 21.97 -10.75 -6.14
N GLN A 319 22.09 -10.82 -4.81
CA GLN A 319 21.98 -12.08 -4.08
C GLN A 319 20.60 -12.72 -4.26
N SER A 320 19.53 -11.93 -4.20
CA SER A 320 18.17 -12.41 -4.47
C SER A 320 18.03 -12.94 -5.90
N LEU A 321 18.65 -12.28 -6.88
CA LEU A 321 18.61 -12.72 -8.27
C LEU A 321 19.40 -14.02 -8.49
N ILE A 322 20.60 -14.14 -7.91
CA ILE A 322 21.42 -15.37 -7.95
C ILE A 322 20.60 -16.54 -7.41
N GLN A 323 19.97 -16.36 -6.24
CA GLN A 323 19.15 -17.41 -5.63
C GLN A 323 17.97 -17.81 -6.51
N GLN A 324 17.34 -16.85 -7.21
CA GLN A 324 16.25 -17.14 -8.13
C GLN A 324 16.73 -17.94 -9.36
N VAL A 325 17.88 -17.57 -9.92
CA VAL A 325 18.49 -18.27 -11.07
C VAL A 325 18.94 -19.66 -10.68
N ASP A 326 19.66 -19.84 -9.57
CA ASP A 326 20.17 -21.14 -9.13
C ASP A 326 19.05 -22.14 -8.89
N PHE A 327 17.91 -21.67 -8.36
CA PHE A 327 16.71 -22.49 -8.19
C PHE A 327 16.13 -22.95 -9.53
N LEU A 328 16.03 -22.06 -10.52
CA LEU A 328 15.41 -22.37 -11.83
C LEU A 328 16.33 -23.19 -12.74
N GLU A 329 17.63 -22.89 -12.75
CA GLU A 329 18.62 -23.56 -13.60
C GLU A 329 19.13 -24.88 -12.99
N GLN A 330 18.83 -25.13 -11.71
CA GLN A 330 19.30 -26.31 -10.97
C GLN A 330 20.82 -26.51 -11.13
N GLN A 331 21.58 -25.41 -11.05
CA GLN A 331 23.04 -25.36 -11.21
C GLN A 331 23.57 -25.66 -12.63
N SER A 332 22.71 -25.73 -13.65
CA SER A 332 23.15 -25.90 -15.04
C SER A 332 23.82 -24.62 -15.59
N TRP A 333 23.48 -23.47 -15.02
CA TRP A 333 24.00 -22.16 -15.40
C TRP A 333 24.05 -21.21 -14.20
N HIS A 334 25.04 -20.31 -14.16
CA HIS A 334 25.19 -19.32 -13.09
C HIS A 334 25.32 -17.90 -13.64
N ILE A 335 24.59 -16.95 -13.05
CA ILE A 335 24.61 -15.54 -13.45
C ILE A 335 25.98 -14.89 -13.26
N GLU A 336 26.77 -15.40 -12.31
CA GLU A 336 28.12 -14.93 -12.02
C GLU A 336 29.13 -15.21 -13.16
N GLN A 337 28.75 -16.03 -14.15
CA GLN A 337 29.55 -16.23 -15.37
C GLN A 337 29.55 -15.00 -16.29
N LEU A 338 28.60 -14.07 -16.12
CA LEU A 338 28.52 -12.83 -16.90
C LEU A 338 29.49 -11.77 -16.37
N PRO A 339 30.00 -10.87 -17.25
CA PRO A 339 30.78 -9.72 -16.80
C PRO A 339 29.98 -8.86 -15.83
N LYS A 340 30.59 -8.47 -14.70
CA LYS A 340 29.94 -7.66 -13.66
C LYS A 340 29.22 -6.42 -14.19
N GLN A 341 29.82 -5.74 -15.17
CA GLN A 341 29.23 -4.56 -15.81
C GLN A 341 27.90 -4.87 -16.53
N ALA A 342 27.77 -6.04 -17.14
CA ALA A 342 26.53 -6.47 -17.78
C ALA A 342 25.44 -6.80 -16.75
N ILE A 343 25.82 -7.39 -15.61
CA ILE A 343 24.92 -7.66 -14.49
C ILE A 343 24.41 -6.34 -13.90
N ASP A 344 25.30 -5.40 -13.60
CA ASP A 344 24.96 -4.10 -13.03
C ASP A 344 23.99 -3.32 -13.95
N GLN A 345 24.25 -3.30 -15.26
CA GLN A 345 23.36 -2.68 -16.25
C GLN A 345 21.96 -3.31 -16.27
N LYS A 346 21.84 -4.63 -16.07
CA LYS A 346 20.53 -5.30 -16.02
C LYS A 346 19.81 -5.06 -14.70
N LEU A 347 20.55 -5.01 -13.58
CA LEU A 347 20.01 -4.67 -12.27
C LEU A 347 19.35 -3.28 -12.25
N ASP A 348 19.81 -2.36 -13.09
CA ASP A 348 19.19 -1.04 -13.25
C ASP A 348 17.77 -1.07 -13.84
N PHE A 349 17.35 -2.16 -14.46
CA PHE A 349 16.00 -2.29 -15.05
C PHE A 349 15.04 -3.10 -14.19
N ILE A 350 15.50 -3.68 -13.07
CA ILE A 350 14.66 -4.52 -12.22
C ILE A 350 14.64 -4.02 -10.77
N ARG A 351 13.60 -4.44 -10.05
CA ARG A 351 13.43 -4.23 -8.62
C ARG A 351 13.20 -5.59 -7.99
N CYS A 352 14.17 -6.05 -7.21
CA CYS A 352 14.01 -7.25 -6.41
C CYS A 352 13.19 -6.92 -5.16
N PHE A 353 12.42 -7.90 -4.69
CA PHE A 353 11.58 -7.76 -3.51
C PHE A 353 11.50 -9.07 -2.74
N GLU A 354 11.02 -8.95 -1.51
CA GLU A 354 10.67 -10.07 -0.66
C GLU A 354 9.27 -9.89 -0.09
N ILE A 355 8.65 -11.01 0.30
CA ILE A 355 7.39 -11.06 1.01
C ILE A 355 7.60 -11.86 2.29
N SER A 356 7.44 -11.20 3.44
CA SER A 356 7.43 -11.86 4.75
C SER A 356 6.06 -12.46 5.00
N LEU A 357 6.01 -13.78 5.19
CA LEU A 357 4.75 -14.52 5.34
C LEU A 357 4.04 -14.14 6.64
N ALA A 358 2.77 -13.74 6.55
CA ALA A 358 1.93 -13.36 7.69
C ALA A 358 0.84 -14.41 7.96
N LYS A 359 0.18 -14.91 6.90
CA LYS A 359 -0.83 -15.96 6.95
C LYS A 359 -0.67 -16.85 5.73
N VAL A 360 -0.75 -18.17 5.92
CA VAL A 360 -0.68 -19.15 4.84
C VAL A 360 -1.66 -20.27 5.08
N GLU A 361 -2.35 -20.68 4.02
CA GLU A 361 -3.32 -21.77 4.01
C GLU A 361 -3.07 -22.67 2.80
N LEU A 362 -2.97 -23.98 3.05
CA LEU A 362 -2.98 -24.98 1.99
C LEU A 362 -4.43 -25.42 1.80
N VAL A 363 -5.00 -25.17 0.62
CA VAL A 363 -6.36 -25.56 0.29
C VAL A 363 -6.31 -26.79 -0.60
N GLU A 364 -6.98 -27.85 -0.16
CA GLU A 364 -7.06 -29.13 -0.86
C GLU A 364 -8.51 -29.51 -1.05
N LYS A 365 -8.89 -29.69 -2.31
CA LYS A 365 -10.17 -30.32 -2.66
C LYS A 365 -9.85 -31.60 -3.40
N LEU A 366 -10.02 -32.72 -2.72
CA LEU A 366 -9.79 -34.05 -3.27
C LEU A 366 -11.03 -34.90 -3.01
N SER A 367 -11.30 -35.83 -3.91
CA SER A 367 -12.37 -36.82 -3.75
C SER A 367 -11.94 -37.92 -2.78
N ILE A 368 -11.65 -37.55 -1.53
CA ILE A 368 -11.11 -38.46 -0.49
C ILE A 368 -12.19 -39.06 0.41
N ASN A 369 -13.40 -38.49 0.45
CA ASN A 369 -14.55 -39.00 1.23
C ASN A 369 -15.20 -40.23 0.57
N THR A 370 -14.37 -41.19 0.17
CA THR A 370 -14.73 -42.42 -0.54
C THR A 370 -13.79 -43.54 -0.11
N THR A 371 -14.08 -44.78 -0.51
CA THR A 371 -13.35 -45.96 -0.07
C THR A 371 -11.88 -45.91 -0.54
N LEU A 372 -10.98 -46.59 0.19
CA LEU A 372 -9.57 -46.75 -0.19
C LEU A 372 -9.43 -47.36 -1.60
N GLU A 373 -10.27 -48.33 -1.93
CA GLU A 373 -10.31 -48.95 -3.26
C GLU A 373 -10.61 -47.94 -4.37
N HIS A 374 -11.58 -47.06 -4.12
CA HIS A 374 -11.94 -46.00 -5.05
C HIS A 374 -10.79 -45.00 -5.20
N ARG A 375 -10.16 -44.57 -4.10
CA ARG A 375 -8.98 -43.68 -4.16
C ARG A 375 -7.85 -44.30 -4.98
N HIS A 376 -7.56 -45.58 -4.80
CA HIS A 376 -6.56 -46.31 -5.61
C HIS A 376 -6.97 -46.41 -7.09
N SER A 377 -8.26 -46.59 -7.39
CA SER A 377 -8.79 -46.61 -8.76
C SER A 377 -8.59 -45.26 -9.46
N ILE A 378 -8.88 -44.15 -8.77
CA ILE A 378 -8.60 -42.79 -9.26
C ILE A 378 -7.10 -42.61 -9.50
N ALA A 379 -6.25 -42.95 -8.51
CA ALA A 379 -4.80 -42.83 -8.61
C ALA A 379 -4.23 -43.58 -9.83
N LYS A 380 -4.64 -44.84 -10.03
CA LYS A 380 -4.18 -45.67 -11.16
C LYS A 380 -4.53 -45.05 -12.51
N ARG A 381 -5.73 -44.49 -12.65
CA ARG A 381 -6.16 -43.82 -13.88
C ARG A 381 -5.41 -42.50 -14.08
N LEU A 382 -5.21 -41.70 -13.02
CA LEU A 382 -4.42 -40.47 -13.09
C LEU A 382 -2.98 -40.74 -13.57
N ILE A 383 -2.36 -41.82 -13.10
CA ILE A 383 -1.04 -42.26 -13.60
C ILE A 383 -1.09 -42.57 -15.10
N ALA A 384 -2.13 -43.28 -15.56
CA ALA A 384 -2.31 -43.58 -16.98
C ALA A 384 -2.55 -42.33 -17.84
N GLU A 385 -3.14 -41.28 -17.27
CA GLU A 385 -3.28 -39.96 -17.91
C GLU A 385 -2.02 -39.08 -17.78
N GLY A 386 -0.92 -39.60 -17.20
CA GLY A 386 0.33 -38.85 -17.00
C GLY A 386 0.34 -37.91 -15.79
N LYS A 387 -0.74 -37.87 -15.00
CA LYS A 387 -0.92 -37.01 -13.83
C LYS A 387 -0.38 -37.66 -12.54
N LYS A 388 0.92 -38.00 -12.56
CA LYS A 388 1.58 -38.75 -11.47
C LYS A 388 1.53 -38.04 -10.12
N GLU A 389 1.67 -36.72 -10.09
CA GLU A 389 1.64 -35.94 -8.85
C GLU A 389 0.25 -36.00 -8.20
N LEU A 390 -0.82 -35.71 -8.95
CA LEU A 390 -2.20 -35.83 -8.47
C LEU A 390 -2.51 -37.23 -7.95
N ALA A 391 -2.02 -38.27 -8.66
CA ALA A 391 -2.21 -39.65 -8.24
C ALA A 391 -1.59 -39.95 -6.87
N SER A 392 -0.44 -39.36 -6.54
CA SER A 392 0.22 -39.56 -5.24
C SER A 392 -0.62 -39.05 -4.07
N TRP A 393 -1.46 -38.04 -4.29
CA TRP A 393 -2.32 -37.46 -3.25
C TRP A 393 -3.50 -38.35 -2.87
N TYR A 394 -3.84 -39.30 -3.73
CA TYR A 394 -4.86 -40.32 -3.48
C TYR A 394 -4.32 -41.55 -2.74
N GLN A 395 -2.99 -41.66 -2.59
CA GLN A 395 -2.30 -42.77 -1.94
C GLN A 395 -1.91 -42.47 -0.48
N THR A 396 -2.08 -41.21 -0.07
CA THR A 396 -1.95 -40.74 1.33
C THR A 396 -3.32 -40.78 2.01
#